data_AF-A0AAD3M1T4-F1
#
_entry.id   AF-A0AAD3M1T4-F1
#
_cell.length_a   1.000
_cell.length_b   1.000
_cell.length_c   1.000
_cell.angle_alpha   90.00
_cell.angle_beta   90.00
_cell.angle_gamma   90.00
#
_symmetry.space_group_name_H-M   'P 1'
#
loop_
_entity.id
_entity.type
_entity.pdbx_description
1 polymer ?
#
loop_
_entity_poly.entity_id
_entity_poly.type
_entity_poly.pdbx_seq_one_letter_code
_entity_poly.pdbx_strand_id
1 'polypeptide(L)'
;MNITGNLSQNYCTTLFYNVTSDHTGTYYFFRLEGNPFRASAVCDHLDITVKDSPWNPTIKISGELREKESLNITCSALTPCPHSPPKLTWSLRQESDNKLEENKDRTFTAIIQETIILSDKHDGYNITCSAGYPVNEGQGVKIKTAEDKITLSVSYAPKDTSASISPSVLEPVGGLVNLTCSSRANPPVSNFTWFKKSRYEPMNISREGVFSFFATEGGAYFCVATNDVGNQMSKDIYLTIKNEGEPQWLPVIGLIIGIICLISTVIIIVCVRRSKSTNETAQQTQ
;
A
#
# COMPACT_ATOMS: atom_id res chain seq x y z
N MET A 1 -0.65 14.52 -52.25
CA MET A 1 -2.08 14.58 -51.89
C MET A 1 -2.92 13.87 -52.95
N ASN A 2 -4.08 13.32 -52.58
CA ASN A 2 -5.07 12.73 -53.49
C ASN A 2 -6.50 13.02 -53.01
N ILE A 3 -7.44 13.31 -53.91
CA ILE A 3 -8.86 13.51 -53.56
C ILE A 3 -9.51 12.13 -53.50
N THR A 4 -10.04 11.77 -52.34
CA THR A 4 -10.75 10.49 -52.10
C THR A 4 -12.26 10.64 -52.08
N GLY A 5 -12.77 11.87 -51.93
CA GLY A 5 -14.19 12.16 -51.98
C GLY A 5 -14.78 12.10 -53.39
N ASN A 6 -16.07 11.75 -53.48
CA ASN A 6 -16.83 11.83 -54.72
C ASN A 6 -17.30 13.27 -54.99
N LEU A 7 -16.64 13.94 -55.92
CA LEU A 7 -16.93 15.34 -56.28
C LEU A 7 -18.35 15.53 -56.83
N SER A 8 -18.93 14.52 -57.51
CA SER A 8 -20.32 14.57 -58.00
C SER A 8 -21.35 14.55 -56.88
N GLN A 9 -20.95 14.15 -55.67
CA GLN A 9 -21.76 14.18 -54.44
C GLN A 9 -21.35 15.32 -53.52
N ASN A 10 -20.56 16.29 -54.01
CA ASN A 10 -19.98 17.39 -53.24
C ASN A 10 -19.05 16.94 -52.10
N TYR A 11 -18.48 15.73 -52.16
CA TYR A 11 -17.46 15.28 -51.24
C TYR A 11 -16.07 15.57 -51.81
N CYS A 12 -15.32 16.46 -51.15
CA CYS A 12 -13.98 16.90 -51.56
C CYS A 12 -12.87 16.44 -50.60
N THR A 13 -13.12 15.37 -49.82
CA THR A 13 -12.15 14.79 -48.89
C THR A 13 -10.81 14.55 -49.59
N THR A 14 -9.73 15.08 -49.03
CA THR A 14 -8.38 15.03 -49.61
C THR A 14 -7.41 14.40 -48.62
N LEU A 15 -6.69 13.38 -49.07
CA LEU A 15 -5.66 12.68 -48.31
C LEU A 15 -4.28 13.27 -48.62
N PHE A 16 -3.59 13.73 -47.57
CA PHE A 16 -2.18 14.12 -47.65
C PHE A 16 -1.29 12.94 -47.21
N TYR A 17 -0.30 12.60 -48.01
CA TYR A 17 0.68 11.54 -47.72
C TYR A 17 2.06 12.15 -47.51
N ASN A 18 2.90 11.52 -46.69
CA ASN A 18 4.30 11.93 -46.44
C ASN A 18 4.44 13.44 -46.15
N VAL A 19 3.63 13.95 -45.22
CA VAL A 19 3.64 15.37 -44.85
C VAL A 19 4.93 15.68 -44.08
N THR A 20 5.72 16.63 -44.58
CA THR A 20 7.00 17.09 -44.00
C THR A 20 6.89 18.52 -43.49
N SER A 21 7.91 18.97 -42.74
CA SER A 21 8.00 20.37 -42.26
C SER A 21 7.83 21.42 -43.36
N ASP A 22 8.21 21.10 -44.61
CA ASP A 22 8.11 22.01 -45.76
C ASP A 22 6.65 22.36 -46.12
N HIS A 23 5.69 21.55 -45.67
CA HIS A 23 4.27 21.83 -45.85
C HIS A 23 3.77 22.90 -44.87
N THR A 24 4.55 23.19 -43.81
CA THR A 24 4.19 24.20 -42.81
C THR A 24 4.39 25.60 -43.37
N GLY A 25 3.40 26.47 -43.20
CA GLY A 25 3.43 27.83 -43.72
C GLY A 25 3.13 27.95 -45.23
N THR A 26 2.81 26.83 -45.89
CA THR A 26 2.27 26.84 -47.26
C THR A 26 0.74 26.95 -47.18
N TYR A 27 0.16 27.92 -47.90
CA TYR A 27 -1.28 28.08 -47.98
C TYR A 27 -1.89 27.18 -49.06
N TYR A 28 -2.70 26.22 -48.64
CA TYR A 28 -3.43 25.35 -49.57
C TYR A 28 -4.84 25.87 -49.74
N PHE A 29 -5.32 26.08 -50.96
CA PHE A 29 -6.71 26.45 -51.21
C PHE A 29 -7.35 25.43 -52.15
N PHE A 30 -8.63 25.14 -51.92
CA PHE A 30 -9.37 24.25 -52.78
C PHE A 30 -9.78 24.97 -54.06
N ARG A 31 -9.57 24.31 -55.21
CA ARG A 31 -9.90 24.85 -56.53
C ARG A 31 -10.71 23.84 -57.32
N LEU A 32 -11.84 24.31 -57.84
CA LEU A 32 -12.70 23.57 -58.77
C LEU A 32 -12.45 24.07 -60.19
N GLU A 33 -12.21 23.14 -61.10
CA GLU A 33 -12.01 23.41 -62.52
C GLU A 33 -12.92 22.50 -63.34
N GLY A 34 -13.77 23.10 -64.15
CA GLY A 34 -14.57 22.39 -65.14
C GLY A 34 -14.86 23.34 -66.29
N ASN A 35 -14.27 23.12 -67.45
CA ASN A 35 -14.38 24.05 -68.59
C ASN A 35 -15.86 24.44 -68.87
N PRO A 36 -16.24 25.74 -68.88
CA PRO A 36 -15.41 26.95 -68.78
C PRO A 36 -15.22 27.55 -67.36
N PHE A 37 -15.79 26.93 -66.33
CA PHE A 37 -15.84 27.42 -64.96
C PHE A 37 -14.58 27.09 -64.15
N ARG A 38 -14.07 28.10 -63.43
CA ARG A 38 -12.96 27.97 -62.48
C ARG A 38 -13.29 28.77 -61.24
N ALA A 39 -13.24 28.14 -60.08
CA ALA A 39 -13.47 28.77 -58.78
C ALA A 39 -12.37 28.35 -57.79
N SER A 40 -11.94 29.25 -56.91
CA SER A 40 -10.90 28.98 -55.90
C SER A 40 -11.29 29.61 -54.58
N ALA A 41 -11.23 28.82 -53.51
CA ALA A 41 -11.54 29.25 -52.15
C ALA A 41 -10.32 29.91 -51.50
N VAL A 42 -9.89 31.07 -52.03
CA VAL A 42 -8.66 31.74 -51.60
C VAL A 42 -8.76 32.28 -50.17
N CYS A 43 -9.96 32.69 -49.74
CA CYS A 43 -10.21 33.19 -48.39
C CYS A 43 -10.34 32.09 -47.33
N ASP A 44 -10.61 30.85 -47.76
CA ASP A 44 -10.78 29.67 -46.88
C ASP A 44 -9.62 28.70 -47.11
N HIS A 45 -8.40 29.19 -46.89
CA HIS A 45 -7.21 28.36 -47.03
C HIS A 45 -7.09 27.34 -45.88
N LEU A 46 -6.44 26.22 -46.18
CA LEU A 46 -6.04 25.20 -45.24
C LEU A 46 -4.60 25.46 -44.79
N ASP A 47 -4.44 25.65 -43.49
CA ASP A 47 -3.13 25.73 -42.84
C ASP A 47 -2.73 24.37 -42.30
N ILE A 48 -1.64 23.81 -42.84
CA ILE A 48 -1.05 22.57 -42.35
C ILE A 48 0.08 22.94 -41.39
N THR A 49 0.01 22.45 -40.15
CA THR A 49 1.11 22.57 -39.18
C THR A 49 1.68 21.21 -38.89
N VAL A 50 2.94 20.98 -39.24
CA VAL A 50 3.65 19.72 -38.97
C VAL A 50 4.49 19.87 -37.71
N LYS A 51 4.24 18.99 -36.74
CA LYS A 51 5.04 18.91 -35.51
C LYS A 51 5.85 17.63 -35.53
N ASP A 52 7.12 17.74 -35.15
CA ASP A 52 8.02 16.60 -35.10
C ASP A 52 7.81 15.72 -33.85
N SER A 53 7.12 16.27 -32.84
CA SER A 53 6.77 15.58 -31.59
C SER A 53 5.49 14.76 -31.75
N PRO A 54 5.47 13.48 -31.31
CA PRO A 54 4.25 12.68 -31.26
C PRO A 54 3.22 13.27 -30.28
N TRP A 55 1.94 12.95 -30.50
CA TRP A 55 0.86 13.39 -29.61
C TRP A 55 0.87 12.59 -28.31
N ASN A 56 0.80 13.28 -27.17
CA ASN A 56 0.71 12.61 -25.88
C ASN A 56 -0.61 11.85 -25.76
N PRO A 57 -0.59 10.58 -25.30
CA PRO A 57 -1.82 9.89 -24.93
C PRO A 57 -2.46 10.56 -23.72
N THR A 58 -3.71 10.21 -23.45
CA THR A 58 -4.48 10.69 -22.29
C THR A 58 -5.04 9.49 -21.55
N ILE A 59 -4.75 9.41 -20.24
CA ILE A 59 -5.30 8.40 -19.35
C ILE A 59 -6.53 8.96 -18.62
N LYS A 60 -7.64 8.23 -18.66
CA LYS A 60 -8.88 8.53 -17.93
C LYS A 60 -9.24 7.37 -17.01
N ILE A 61 -9.62 7.68 -15.79
CA ILE A 61 -10.10 6.71 -14.80
C ILE A 61 -11.58 6.96 -14.57
N SER A 62 -12.40 5.91 -14.72
CA SER A 62 -13.83 5.94 -14.44
C SER A 62 -14.16 4.91 -13.37
N GLY A 63 -14.56 5.38 -12.19
CA GLY A 63 -14.87 4.55 -11.02
C GLY A 63 -14.32 5.13 -9.73
N GLU A 64 -14.66 4.53 -8.59
CA GLU A 64 -14.12 4.92 -7.29
C GLU A 64 -12.76 4.24 -7.04
N LEU A 65 -11.78 5.02 -6.56
CA LEU A 65 -10.47 4.50 -6.19
C LEU A 65 -10.50 3.91 -4.77
N ARG A 66 -11.23 2.79 -4.60
CA ARG A 66 -11.41 2.10 -3.32
C ARG A 66 -11.16 0.60 -3.43
N GLU A 67 -10.59 -0.02 -2.39
CA GLU A 67 -10.33 -1.46 -2.34
C GLU A 67 -11.59 -2.27 -2.67
N LYS A 68 -11.45 -3.32 -3.49
CA LYS A 68 -12.51 -4.23 -3.96
C LYS A 68 -13.49 -3.64 -4.97
N GLU A 69 -13.44 -2.34 -5.24
CA GLU A 69 -14.18 -1.74 -6.34
C GLU A 69 -13.54 -2.10 -7.68
N SER A 70 -14.36 -2.18 -8.71
CA SER A 70 -13.89 -2.27 -10.09
C SER A 70 -13.87 -0.89 -10.73
N LEU A 71 -12.84 -0.62 -11.51
CA LEU A 71 -12.71 0.64 -12.25
C LEU A 71 -12.30 0.38 -13.68
N ASN A 72 -12.73 1.27 -14.56
CA ASN A 72 -12.35 1.26 -15.96
C ASN A 72 -11.24 2.30 -16.20
N ILE A 73 -10.10 1.83 -16.70
CA ILE A 73 -8.98 2.67 -17.12
C ILE A 73 -9.05 2.76 -18.63
N THR A 74 -9.09 3.97 -19.17
CA THR A 74 -9.11 4.22 -20.60
C THR A 74 -7.86 5.00 -20.97
N CYS A 75 -7.04 4.45 -21.86
CA CYS A 75 -6.01 5.23 -22.54
C CYS A 75 -6.48 5.58 -23.95
N SER A 76 -6.29 6.84 -24.32
CA SER A 76 -6.71 7.37 -25.62
C SER A 76 -5.58 8.16 -26.27
N ALA A 77 -5.42 8.04 -27.57
CA ALA A 77 -4.47 8.84 -28.34
C ALA A 77 -5.10 9.29 -29.65
N LEU A 78 -4.83 10.53 -30.05
CA LEU A 78 -5.36 11.09 -31.29
C LEU A 78 -4.81 10.33 -32.49
N THR A 79 -5.65 10.07 -33.48
CA THR A 79 -5.33 9.41 -34.75
C THR A 79 -5.62 10.36 -35.91
N PRO A 80 -4.69 11.27 -36.26
CA PRO A 80 -4.85 12.17 -37.40
C PRO A 80 -4.88 11.41 -38.75
N CYS A 81 -4.29 10.22 -38.80
CA CYS A 81 -4.19 9.38 -39.99
C CYS A 81 -4.90 8.03 -39.75
N PRO A 82 -6.17 7.87 -40.18
CA PRO A 82 -6.95 6.64 -39.92
C PRO A 82 -6.34 5.37 -40.54
N HIS A 83 -5.61 5.51 -41.65
CA HIS A 83 -4.90 4.42 -42.32
C HIS A 83 -3.58 4.03 -41.65
N SER A 84 -3.11 4.81 -40.67
CA SER A 84 -1.87 4.55 -39.93
C SER A 84 -2.05 4.96 -38.47
N PRO A 85 -2.92 4.24 -37.73
CA PRO A 85 -3.22 4.57 -36.34
C PRO A 85 -1.99 4.35 -35.44
N PRO A 86 -1.91 5.06 -34.31
CA PRO A 86 -0.88 4.79 -33.32
C PRO A 86 -1.05 3.42 -32.68
N LYS A 87 0.07 2.77 -32.37
CA LYS A 87 0.09 1.58 -31.53
C LYS A 87 0.12 2.02 -30.07
N LEU A 88 -1.03 1.88 -29.38
CA LEU A 88 -1.12 2.07 -27.95
C LEU A 88 -0.54 0.85 -27.21
N THR A 89 0.25 1.11 -26.17
CA THR A 89 0.72 0.10 -25.23
C THR A 89 0.62 0.65 -23.81
N TRP A 90 0.49 -0.21 -22.83
CA TRP A 90 0.35 0.21 -21.44
C TRP A 90 0.93 -0.81 -20.47
N SER A 91 1.25 -0.39 -19.25
CA SER A 91 1.98 -1.22 -18.27
C SER A 91 1.16 -2.38 -17.68
N LEU A 92 -0.17 -2.35 -17.80
CA LEU A 92 -1.07 -3.33 -17.18
C LEU A 92 -1.28 -4.59 -18.04
N ARG A 93 -1.08 -4.51 -19.36
CA ARG A 93 -1.21 -5.66 -20.27
C ARG A 93 -0.26 -5.53 -21.45
N GLN A 94 0.36 -6.64 -21.85
CA GLN A 94 1.35 -6.67 -22.93
C GLN A 94 0.72 -6.50 -24.33
N GLU A 95 -0.52 -6.93 -24.55
CA GLU A 95 -1.20 -6.81 -25.85
C GLU A 95 -2.70 -6.56 -25.68
N SER A 96 -3.21 -5.53 -26.38
CA SER A 96 -4.63 -5.20 -26.48
C SER A 96 -4.91 -4.59 -27.85
N ASP A 97 -5.98 -5.00 -28.51
CA ASP A 97 -6.39 -4.41 -29.78
C ASP A 97 -6.98 -3.02 -29.55
N ASN A 98 -6.47 -2.04 -30.31
CA ASN A 98 -6.93 -0.66 -30.21
C ASN A 98 -8.29 -0.54 -30.91
N LYS A 99 -9.28 0.00 -30.19
CA LYS A 99 -10.55 0.40 -30.80
C LYS A 99 -10.43 1.81 -31.35
N LEU A 100 -10.90 2.08 -32.57
CA LEU A 100 -11.00 3.44 -33.10
C LEU A 100 -12.38 4.02 -32.80
N GLU A 101 -12.41 5.27 -32.35
CA GLU A 101 -13.63 6.04 -32.11
C GLU A 101 -13.58 7.37 -32.88
N GLU A 102 -14.68 7.75 -33.52
CA GLU A 102 -14.80 9.02 -34.25
C GLU A 102 -15.33 10.11 -33.32
N ASN A 103 -14.57 11.20 -33.22
CA ASN A 103 -14.92 12.38 -32.43
C ASN A 103 -15.91 13.28 -33.18
N LYS A 104 -16.56 14.21 -32.46
CA LYS A 104 -17.52 15.17 -33.03
C LYS A 104 -16.91 16.10 -34.10
N ASP A 105 -15.61 16.32 -34.04
CA ASP A 105 -14.83 17.11 -34.99
C ASP A 105 -14.36 16.29 -36.22
N ARG A 106 -14.84 15.03 -36.37
CA ARG A 106 -14.46 14.06 -37.41
C ARG A 106 -13.02 13.57 -37.34
N THR A 107 -12.31 13.85 -36.24
CA THR A 107 -11.02 13.21 -35.97
C THR A 107 -11.24 11.84 -35.36
N PHE A 108 -10.25 10.95 -35.45
CA PHE A 108 -10.32 9.61 -34.86
C PHE A 108 -9.43 9.53 -33.62
N THR A 109 -9.84 8.73 -32.65
CA THR A 109 -9.07 8.44 -31.44
C THR A 109 -8.87 6.94 -31.34
N ALA A 110 -7.63 6.50 -31.16
CA ALA A 110 -7.35 5.12 -30.78
C ALA A 110 -7.56 5.00 -29.26
N ILE A 111 -8.28 3.96 -28.83
CA ILE A 111 -8.66 3.75 -27.43
C ILE A 111 -8.36 2.31 -27.06
N ILE A 112 -7.71 2.14 -25.91
CA ILE A 112 -7.63 0.88 -25.18
C ILE A 112 -8.26 1.08 -23.80
N GLN A 113 -8.99 0.08 -23.35
CA GLN A 113 -9.67 0.12 -22.06
C GLN A 113 -9.52 -1.21 -21.34
N GLU A 114 -9.48 -1.14 -20.01
CA GLU A 114 -9.40 -2.33 -19.18
C GLU A 114 -10.11 -2.08 -17.86
N THR A 115 -10.75 -3.13 -17.37
CA THR A 115 -11.37 -3.13 -16.05
C THR A 115 -10.48 -3.88 -15.08
N ILE A 116 -10.08 -3.23 -13.98
CA ILE A 116 -9.31 -3.84 -12.90
C ILE A 116 -10.12 -3.83 -11.61
N ILE A 117 -9.87 -4.82 -10.74
CA ILE A 117 -10.41 -4.85 -9.37
C ILE A 117 -9.31 -4.36 -8.44
N LEU A 118 -9.60 -3.31 -7.66
CA LEU A 118 -8.62 -2.67 -6.80
C LEU A 118 -8.29 -3.49 -5.56
N SER A 119 -7.05 -3.31 -5.10
CA SER A 119 -6.50 -3.88 -3.87
C SER A 119 -5.55 -2.88 -3.21
N ASP A 120 -5.18 -3.10 -1.94
CA ASP A 120 -4.23 -2.24 -1.22
C ASP A 120 -2.84 -2.19 -1.88
N LYS A 121 -2.50 -3.18 -2.72
CA LYS A 121 -1.21 -3.25 -3.42
C LYS A 121 -1.15 -2.34 -4.65
N HIS A 122 -2.30 -1.85 -5.12
CA HIS A 122 -2.36 -0.92 -6.24
C HIS A 122 -2.13 0.54 -5.81
N ASP A 123 -2.14 0.84 -4.51
CA ASP A 123 -1.82 2.17 -4.00
C ASP A 123 -0.36 2.55 -4.28
N GLY A 124 -0.14 3.72 -4.87
CA GLY A 124 1.17 4.16 -5.34
C GLY A 124 1.63 3.49 -6.65
N TYR A 125 0.82 2.62 -7.26
CA TYR A 125 1.16 1.99 -8.53
C TYR A 125 1.09 2.98 -9.69
N ASN A 126 2.10 2.92 -10.56
CA ASN A 126 2.27 3.82 -11.68
C ASN A 126 1.79 3.17 -12.97
N ILE A 127 0.71 3.72 -13.54
CA ILE A 127 0.22 3.33 -14.85
C ILE A 127 0.85 4.24 -15.88
N THR A 128 1.55 3.65 -16.85
CA THR A 128 2.07 4.37 -18.01
C THR A 128 1.33 3.89 -19.24
N CYS A 129 0.86 4.84 -20.05
CA CYS A 129 0.38 4.57 -21.39
C CYS A 129 1.30 5.22 -22.41
N SER A 130 1.64 4.50 -23.46
CA SER A 130 2.51 4.95 -24.54
C SER A 130 1.78 4.88 -25.88
N ALA A 131 1.93 5.91 -26.69
CA ALA A 131 1.39 5.97 -28.05
C ALA A 131 2.55 6.01 -29.06
N GLY A 132 2.71 4.94 -29.83
CA GLY A 132 3.71 4.84 -30.89
C GLY A 132 3.13 5.20 -32.26
N TYR A 133 3.56 6.32 -32.82
CA TYR A 133 3.13 6.79 -34.15
C TYR A 133 4.12 6.33 -35.23
N PRO A 134 3.68 5.57 -36.25
CA PRO A 134 4.53 5.24 -37.39
C PRO A 134 4.74 6.48 -38.26
N VAL A 135 6.01 6.86 -38.46
CA VAL A 135 6.44 8.00 -39.27
C VAL A 135 7.40 7.49 -40.35
N ASN A 136 7.18 7.92 -41.58
CA ASN A 136 8.08 7.62 -42.70
C ASN A 136 9.26 8.59 -42.67
N GLU A 137 10.47 8.10 -42.39
CA GLU A 137 11.69 8.92 -42.33
C GLU A 137 12.79 8.29 -43.23
N GLY A 138 13.01 8.89 -44.41
CA GLY A 138 14.00 8.43 -45.40
C GLY A 138 13.64 7.11 -46.10
N GLN A 139 14.24 6.00 -45.67
CA GLN A 139 14.12 4.64 -46.25
C GLN A 139 13.58 3.58 -45.26
N GLY A 140 12.97 4.00 -44.14
CA GLY A 140 12.37 3.10 -43.16
C GLY A 140 11.21 3.72 -42.39
N VAL A 141 10.41 2.87 -41.74
CA VAL A 141 9.35 3.28 -40.81
C VAL A 141 9.97 3.43 -39.42
N LYS A 142 9.96 4.64 -38.88
CA LYS A 142 10.38 4.92 -37.50
C LYS A 142 9.15 5.17 -36.64
N ILE A 143 9.16 4.62 -35.43
CA ILE A 143 8.07 4.82 -34.48
C ILE A 143 8.47 5.94 -33.53
N LYS A 144 7.72 7.05 -33.54
CA LYS A 144 7.85 8.12 -32.56
C LYS A 144 6.87 7.90 -31.42
N THR A 145 7.37 7.86 -30.21
CA THR A 145 6.58 7.50 -29.03
C THR A 145 6.37 8.70 -28.11
N ALA A 146 5.16 8.85 -27.60
CA ALA A 146 4.83 9.73 -26.49
C ALA A 146 4.23 8.90 -25.34
N GLU A 147 4.32 9.42 -24.12
CA GLU A 147 3.93 8.71 -22.91
C GLU A 147 3.13 9.63 -21.98
N ASP A 148 2.14 9.05 -21.31
CA ASP A 148 1.42 9.66 -20.19
C ASP A 148 1.47 8.70 -19.01
N LYS A 149 1.49 9.26 -17.79
CA LYS A 149 1.69 8.50 -16.56
C LYS A 149 0.82 9.02 -15.44
N ILE A 150 0.11 8.11 -14.78
CA ILE A 150 -0.70 8.40 -13.59
C ILE A 150 -0.34 7.45 -12.45
N THR A 151 -0.35 7.98 -11.23
CA THR A 151 -0.18 7.19 -10.01
C THR A 151 -1.53 6.95 -9.37
N LEU A 152 -1.87 5.69 -9.10
CA LEU A 152 -3.10 5.33 -8.40
C LEU A 152 -2.98 5.70 -6.91
N SER A 153 -3.98 6.38 -6.38
CA SER A 153 -4.16 6.60 -4.94
C SER A 153 -5.41 5.84 -4.50
N VAL A 154 -5.23 4.63 -3.99
CA VAL A 154 -6.33 3.72 -3.66
C VAL A 154 -6.66 3.84 -2.19
N SER A 155 -7.93 4.05 -1.86
CA SER A 155 -8.41 4.06 -0.48
C SER A 155 -8.68 2.64 0.04
N TYR A 156 -8.13 2.30 1.20
CA TYR A 156 -8.27 0.99 1.85
C TYR A 156 -8.24 1.10 3.37
N ALA A 157 -8.91 0.15 4.04
CA ALA A 157 -8.86 0.02 5.49
C ALA A 157 -7.45 -0.41 5.94
N PRO A 158 -7.01 -0.12 7.18
CA PRO A 158 -5.66 -0.39 7.63
C PRO A 158 -5.20 -1.83 7.37
N LYS A 159 -3.96 -2.01 6.92
CA LYS A 159 -3.32 -3.29 6.56
C LYS A 159 -1.99 -3.43 7.27
N ASP A 160 -1.59 -4.69 7.48
CA ASP A 160 -0.33 -5.05 8.12
C ASP A 160 -0.15 -4.41 9.50
N THR A 161 -1.26 -4.25 10.24
CA THR A 161 -1.26 -3.66 11.58
C THR A 161 -0.42 -4.51 12.53
N SER A 162 0.60 -3.88 13.10
CA SER A 162 1.60 -4.52 13.95
C SER A 162 1.71 -3.77 15.27
N ALA A 163 1.90 -4.55 16.33
CA ALA A 163 2.09 -4.06 17.68
C ALA A 163 3.46 -4.54 18.18
N SER A 164 4.15 -3.70 18.94
CA SER A 164 5.42 -4.04 19.60
C SER A 164 5.42 -3.52 21.04
N ILE A 165 6.23 -4.17 21.88
CA ILE A 165 6.36 -3.89 23.31
C ILE A 165 7.84 -3.88 23.69
N SER A 166 8.24 -2.89 24.49
CA SER A 166 9.61 -2.76 24.98
C SER A 166 9.64 -2.23 26.42
N PRO A 167 10.25 -2.95 27.38
CA PRO A 167 10.73 -4.32 27.26
C PRO A 167 9.55 -5.34 27.24
N SER A 168 9.74 -6.51 26.62
CA SER A 168 8.75 -7.61 26.66
C SER A 168 8.82 -8.46 27.92
N VAL A 169 9.94 -8.38 28.64
CA VAL A 169 10.17 -9.04 29.93
C VAL A 169 10.63 -7.99 30.94
N LEU A 170 9.96 -7.94 32.09
CA LEU A 170 10.21 -6.96 33.14
C LEU A 170 10.76 -7.63 34.40
N GLU A 171 11.87 -7.09 34.90
CA GLU A 171 12.56 -7.48 36.13
C GLU A 171 13.14 -6.20 36.78
N PRO A 172 12.65 -5.73 37.95
CA PRO A 172 11.51 -6.18 38.75
C PRO A 172 10.17 -5.55 38.31
N VAL A 173 9.07 -5.91 38.99
CA VAL A 173 7.74 -5.29 38.86
C VAL A 173 7.83 -3.76 38.93
N GLY A 174 7.02 -3.05 38.12
CA GLY A 174 6.88 -1.60 38.20
C GLY A 174 7.82 -0.79 37.30
N GLY A 175 8.58 -1.44 36.41
CA GLY A 175 9.33 -0.75 35.37
C GLY A 175 8.47 -0.17 34.24
N LEU A 176 9.06 0.76 33.47
CA LEU A 176 8.41 1.45 32.36
C LEU A 176 8.35 0.55 31.13
N VAL A 177 7.16 0.45 30.52
CA VAL A 177 6.89 -0.34 29.33
C VAL A 177 6.29 0.58 28.25
N ASN A 178 6.83 0.47 27.04
CA ASN A 178 6.38 1.21 25.87
C ASN A 178 5.72 0.26 24.87
N LEU A 179 4.48 0.56 24.49
CA LEU A 179 3.75 -0.07 23.40
C LEU A 179 3.83 0.81 22.16
N THR A 180 4.06 0.22 20.99
CA THR A 180 4.06 0.94 19.71
C THR A 180 3.24 0.19 18.67
N CYS A 181 2.36 0.91 17.98
CA CYS A 181 1.48 0.37 16.95
C CYS A 181 1.79 1.04 15.62
N SER A 182 1.81 0.25 14.55
CA SER A 182 2.06 0.73 13.19
C SER A 182 1.14 0.00 12.22
N SER A 183 0.67 0.70 11.19
CA SER A 183 -0.20 0.14 10.16
C SER A 183 -0.07 0.94 8.86
N ARG A 184 -0.25 0.27 7.72
CA ARG A 184 -0.35 0.91 6.41
C ARG A 184 -1.82 1.22 6.13
N ALA A 185 -2.14 2.46 5.76
CA ALA A 185 -3.51 2.85 5.43
C ALA A 185 -3.51 4.03 4.47
N ASN A 186 -4.51 4.09 3.58
CA ASN A 186 -4.84 5.26 2.79
C ASN A 186 -6.37 5.48 2.83
N PRO A 187 -6.88 6.61 3.34
CA PRO A 187 -6.16 7.71 3.98
C PRO A 187 -5.38 7.26 5.23
N PRO A 188 -4.41 8.07 5.72
CA PRO A 188 -3.64 7.76 6.90
C PRO A 188 -4.51 7.38 8.11
N VAL A 189 -3.96 6.55 9.00
CA VAL A 189 -4.64 6.11 10.23
C VAL A 189 -5.07 7.34 11.06
N SER A 190 -6.35 7.40 11.40
CA SER A 190 -6.92 8.49 12.20
C SER A 190 -6.74 8.25 13.71
N ASN A 191 -6.76 6.99 14.15
CA ASN A 191 -6.44 6.62 15.53
C ASN A 191 -5.89 5.20 15.68
N PHE A 192 -5.03 5.02 16.68
CA PHE A 192 -4.60 3.71 17.18
C PHE A 192 -5.19 3.51 18.57
N THR A 193 -5.90 2.41 18.80
CA THR A 193 -6.50 2.12 20.12
C THR A 193 -5.86 0.87 20.71
N TRP A 194 -5.30 0.99 21.91
CA TRP A 194 -4.69 -0.10 22.64
C TRP A 194 -5.66 -0.79 23.57
N PHE A 195 -5.56 -2.12 23.61
CA PHE A 195 -6.35 -2.96 24.49
C PHE A 195 -5.44 -3.90 25.28
N LYS A 196 -5.72 -4.04 26.59
CA LYS A 196 -5.22 -5.14 27.43
C LYS A 196 -6.28 -6.24 27.44
N LYS A 197 -5.93 -7.48 27.07
CA LYS A 197 -6.85 -8.62 27.17
C LYS A 197 -7.18 -8.89 28.63
N SER A 198 -8.46 -9.09 28.89
CA SER A 198 -9.01 -9.50 30.19
C SER A 198 -9.86 -10.76 30.01
N ARG A 199 -10.25 -11.38 31.12
CA ARG A 199 -11.11 -12.58 31.11
C ARG A 199 -12.51 -12.33 30.57
N TYR A 200 -13.01 -11.09 30.67
CA TYR A 200 -14.35 -10.72 30.23
C TYR A 200 -14.32 -9.97 28.90
N GLU A 201 -13.81 -8.74 28.89
CA GLU A 201 -13.76 -7.90 27.70
C GLU A 201 -12.40 -7.17 27.62
N PRO A 202 -11.82 -6.98 26.42
CA PRO A 202 -10.60 -6.20 26.27
C PRO A 202 -10.77 -4.77 26.81
N MET A 203 -9.88 -4.36 27.71
CA MET A 203 -9.93 -3.04 28.32
C MET A 203 -9.17 -2.04 27.44
N ASN A 204 -9.83 -0.96 27.03
CA ASN A 204 -9.17 0.14 26.34
C ASN A 204 -8.23 0.88 27.30
N ILE A 205 -6.94 0.96 26.96
CA ILE A 205 -5.92 1.59 27.81
C ILE A 205 -5.32 2.86 27.21
N SER A 206 -5.43 3.07 25.89
CA SER A 206 -4.89 4.26 25.22
C SER A 206 -5.46 4.42 23.81
N ARG A 207 -5.45 5.66 23.30
CA ARG A 207 -5.81 6.02 21.91
C ARG A 207 -4.64 6.62 21.13
N GLU A 208 -3.42 6.39 21.59
CA GLU A 208 -2.19 6.90 20.99
C GLU A 208 -1.43 5.79 20.24
N GLY A 209 -0.68 6.17 19.19
CA GLY A 209 0.15 5.22 18.44
C GLY A 209 1.30 4.64 19.28
N VAL A 210 1.82 5.44 20.21
CA VAL A 210 2.82 5.04 21.20
C VAL A 210 2.22 5.28 22.58
N PHE A 211 2.25 4.28 23.46
CA PHE A 211 1.71 4.38 24.80
C PHE A 211 2.70 3.83 25.81
N SER A 212 3.02 4.63 26.84
CA SER A 212 4.01 4.27 27.86
C SER A 212 3.35 4.22 29.23
N PHE A 213 3.60 3.16 30.00
CA PHE A 213 3.03 2.99 31.34
C PHE A 213 3.95 2.17 32.25
N PHE A 214 3.78 2.31 33.57
CA PHE A 214 4.46 1.47 34.55
C PHE A 214 3.67 0.18 34.75
N ALA A 215 4.28 -0.96 34.44
CA ALA A 215 3.58 -2.24 34.46
C ALA A 215 3.76 -2.96 35.79
N THR A 216 2.64 -3.21 36.48
CA THR A 216 2.61 -4.02 37.71
C THR A 216 2.24 -5.47 37.45
N GLU A 217 1.61 -5.75 36.30
CA GLU A 217 1.15 -7.08 35.90
C GLU A 217 1.51 -7.37 34.45
N GLY A 218 1.86 -8.63 34.18
CA GLY A 218 1.98 -9.14 32.83
C GLY A 218 0.62 -9.23 32.13
N GLY A 219 0.63 -9.58 30.86
CA GLY A 219 -0.60 -9.77 30.09
C GLY A 219 -0.42 -9.68 28.60
N ALA A 220 -1.51 -9.95 27.88
CA ALA A 220 -1.57 -9.81 26.43
C ALA A 220 -2.17 -8.45 26.05
N TYR A 221 -1.56 -7.79 25.07
CA TYR A 221 -1.95 -6.50 24.54
C TYR A 221 -2.12 -6.60 23.03
N PHE A 222 -2.99 -5.79 22.46
CA PHE A 222 -3.11 -5.62 21.02
C PHE A 222 -3.56 -4.20 20.70
N CYS A 223 -3.32 -3.75 19.48
CA CYS A 223 -3.83 -2.47 19.01
C CYS A 223 -4.81 -2.64 17.84
N VAL A 224 -5.72 -1.69 17.71
CA VAL A 224 -6.61 -1.54 16.56
C VAL A 224 -6.28 -0.23 15.87
N ALA A 225 -5.88 -0.31 14.60
CA ALA A 225 -5.69 0.84 13.74
C ALA A 225 -6.99 1.11 12.98
N THR A 226 -7.40 2.37 12.89
CA THR A 226 -8.64 2.79 12.22
C THR A 226 -8.39 3.98 11.30
N ASN A 227 -9.05 3.99 10.14
CA ASN A 227 -9.20 5.15 9.28
C ASN A 227 -10.67 5.27 8.81
N ASP A 228 -10.95 6.22 7.93
CA ASP A 228 -12.31 6.48 7.44
C ASP A 228 -12.90 5.32 6.61
N VAL A 229 -12.06 4.39 6.14
CA VAL A 229 -12.47 3.24 5.33
C VAL A 229 -12.80 2.02 6.20
N GLY A 230 -12.13 1.87 7.35
CA GLY A 230 -12.34 0.75 8.26
C GLY A 230 -11.25 0.62 9.33
N ASN A 231 -11.09 -0.59 9.88
CA ASN A 231 -10.11 -0.87 10.92
C ASN A 231 -9.45 -2.25 10.76
N GLN A 232 -8.32 -2.44 11.43
CA GLN A 232 -7.66 -3.73 11.55
C GLN A 232 -7.00 -3.88 12.92
N MET A 233 -7.14 -5.09 13.48
CA MET A 233 -6.52 -5.51 14.74
C MET A 233 -5.14 -6.12 14.50
N SER A 234 -4.18 -5.80 15.37
CA SER A 234 -2.87 -6.45 15.39
C SER A 234 -2.95 -7.87 15.95
N LYS A 235 -1.86 -8.63 15.81
CA LYS A 235 -1.65 -9.82 16.64
C LYS A 235 -1.40 -9.41 18.10
N ASP A 236 -1.62 -10.35 19.01
CA ASP A 236 -1.33 -10.16 20.43
C ASP A 236 0.19 -10.09 20.67
N ILE A 237 0.58 -9.21 21.58
CA ILE A 237 1.92 -9.13 22.15
C ILE A 237 1.84 -9.35 23.67
N TYR A 238 2.90 -9.89 24.26
CA TYR A 238 2.88 -10.34 25.64
C TYR A 238 3.93 -9.61 26.47
N LEU A 239 3.50 -9.13 27.64
CA LEU A 239 4.39 -8.68 28.70
C LEU A 239 4.52 -9.78 29.74
N THR A 240 5.75 -10.22 29.99
CA THR A 240 6.08 -11.13 31.10
C THR A 240 6.73 -10.34 32.21
N ILE A 241 6.30 -10.54 33.45
CA ILE A 241 7.00 -10.01 34.62
C ILE A 241 7.60 -11.18 35.38
N LYS A 242 8.91 -11.19 35.61
CA LYS A 242 9.50 -12.19 36.51
C LYS A 242 9.48 -11.61 37.91
N ASN A 243 8.77 -12.29 38.81
CA ASN A 243 8.91 -12.03 40.23
C ASN A 243 10.21 -12.69 40.69
N GLU A 244 11.04 -11.96 41.44
CA GLU A 244 12.13 -12.61 42.17
C GLU A 244 11.51 -13.71 43.04
N GLY A 245 11.99 -14.93 42.82
CA GLY A 245 11.40 -16.15 43.34
C GLY A 245 11.37 -16.21 44.86
N GLU A 246 10.67 -17.23 45.36
CA GLU A 246 10.55 -17.59 46.78
C GLU A 246 11.75 -17.17 47.63
N PRO A 247 11.52 -16.63 48.84
CA PRO A 247 12.59 -16.28 49.75
C PRO A 247 13.54 -17.48 49.96
N GLN A 248 14.76 -17.39 49.45
CA GLN A 248 15.81 -18.42 49.53
C GLN A 248 16.13 -18.87 50.96
N TRP A 249 15.67 -18.13 51.97
CA TRP A 249 15.84 -18.42 53.39
C TRP A 249 14.81 -19.42 53.95
N LEU A 250 13.77 -19.80 53.20
CA LEU A 250 12.83 -20.86 53.61
C LEU A 250 13.52 -22.20 53.96
N PRO A 251 14.41 -22.76 53.12
CA PRO A 251 15.17 -23.95 53.49
C PRO A 251 16.17 -23.71 54.63
N VAL A 252 16.69 -22.48 54.77
CA VAL A 252 17.62 -22.10 55.84
C VAL A 252 16.93 -22.13 57.21
N ILE A 253 15.68 -21.66 57.29
CA ILE A 253 14.87 -21.75 58.52
C ILE A 253 14.64 -23.21 58.92
N GLY A 254 14.28 -24.07 57.97
CA GLY A 254 14.06 -25.50 58.24
C GLY A 254 15.30 -26.19 58.83
N LEU A 255 16.49 -25.84 58.33
CA LEU A 255 17.76 -26.40 58.78
C LEU A 255 18.14 -25.90 60.19
N ILE A 256 17.92 -24.61 60.48
CA ILE A 256 18.15 -24.02 61.81
C ILE A 256 17.21 -24.64 62.85
N ILE A 257 15.92 -24.77 62.55
CA ILE A 257 14.95 -25.40 63.46
C ILE A 257 15.32 -26.86 63.72
N GLY A 258 15.74 -27.59 62.68
CA GLY A 258 16.23 -28.96 62.82
C GLY A 258 17.43 -29.09 63.77
N ILE A 259 18.42 -28.19 63.65
CA ILE A 259 19.59 -28.15 64.54
C ILE A 259 19.18 -27.82 65.98
N ILE A 260 18.29 -26.85 66.20
CA ILE A 260 17.82 -26.47 67.55
C ILE A 260 17.10 -27.65 68.23
N CYS A 261 16.26 -28.39 67.50
CA CYS A 261 15.57 -29.57 68.01
C CYS A 261 16.54 -30.71 68.35
N LEU A 262 17.60 -30.91 67.57
CA LEU A 262 18.65 -31.90 67.88
C LEU A 262 19.44 -31.51 69.13
N ILE A 263 19.79 -30.22 69.27
CA ILE A 263 20.51 -29.74 70.46
C ILE A 263 19.64 -29.89 71.72
N SER A 264 18.36 -29.52 71.64
CA SER A 264 17.45 -29.62 72.79
C SER A 264 17.23 -31.08 73.22
N THR A 265 17.06 -32.00 72.27
CA THR A 265 16.94 -33.44 72.57
C THR A 265 18.22 -34.01 73.18
N VAL A 266 19.40 -33.63 72.69
CA VAL A 266 20.69 -34.03 73.29
C VAL A 266 20.83 -33.48 74.71
N ILE A 267 20.48 -32.21 74.95
CA ILE A 267 20.48 -31.62 76.30
C ILE A 267 19.55 -32.39 77.23
N ILE A 268 18.33 -32.70 76.78
CA ILE A 268 17.37 -33.50 77.57
C ILE A 268 17.96 -34.87 77.90
N ILE A 269 18.57 -35.57 76.93
CA ILE A 269 19.21 -36.88 77.15
C ILE A 269 20.36 -36.78 78.15
N VAL A 270 21.20 -35.74 78.06
CA VAL A 270 22.31 -35.50 79.01
C VAL A 270 21.78 -35.18 80.41
N CYS A 271 20.73 -34.37 80.54
CA CYS A 271 20.10 -34.06 81.82
C CYS A 271 19.47 -35.31 82.46
N VAL A 272 18.80 -36.15 81.68
CA VAL A 272 18.23 -37.43 82.16
C VAL A 272 19.33 -38.41 82.58
N ARG A 273 20.43 -38.50 81.83
CA ARG A 273 21.59 -39.34 82.19
C ARG A 273 22.30 -38.84 83.45
N ARG A 274 22.47 -37.52 83.60
CA ARG A 274 23.03 -36.91 84.82
C ARG A 274 22.13 -37.16 86.03
N SER A 275 20.81 -36.99 85.88
CA SER A 275 19.82 -37.29 86.91
C SER A 275 19.88 -38.77 87.35
N LYS A 276 19.98 -39.72 86.41
CA LYS A 276 20.17 -41.14 86.73
C LYS A 276 21.50 -41.43 87.43
N SER A 277 22.60 -40.84 86.98
CA SER A 277 23.92 -41.00 87.62
C SER A 277 23.96 -40.41 89.05
N THR A 278 23.31 -39.28 89.29
CA THR A 278 23.15 -38.71 90.64
C THR A 278 22.30 -39.62 91.53
N ASN A 279 21.27 -40.28 90.98
CA ASN A 279 20.46 -41.26 91.70
C ASN A 279 21.21 -42.56 92.02
N GLU A 280 22.12 -43.03 91.16
CA GLU A 280 22.96 -44.20 91.43
C GLU A 280 24.04 -43.90 92.49
N THR A 281 24.58 -42.68 92.53
CA THR A 281 25.55 -42.27 93.56
C THR A 281 24.89 -42.10 94.94
N ALA A 282 23.59 -41.77 94.98
CA ALA A 282 22.82 -41.66 96.22
C ALA A 282 22.43 -43.04 96.84
N GLN A 283 22.46 -44.13 96.08
CA GLN A 283 22.16 -45.48 96.59
C GLN A 283 23.38 -46.26 97.12
N GLN A 284 24.60 -45.69 97.04
CA GLN A 284 25.83 -46.32 97.57
C GLN A 284 26.32 -45.73 98.90
N THR A 285 25.55 -44.84 99.54
CA THR A 285 25.92 -44.19 100.82
C THR A 285 24.95 -44.53 101.97
N GLN A 286 24.33 -45.71 101.94
CA GLN A 286 23.54 -46.22 103.07
C GLN A 286 23.92 -47.67 103.39
#